data_AF-A0A371XUV0-F1
#
_entry.id   AF-A0A371XUV0-F1
#
_cell.length_a   1.000
_cell.length_b   1.000
_cell.length_c   1.000
_cell.angle_alpha   90.00
_cell.angle_beta   90.00
_cell.angle_gamma   90.00
#
_symmetry.space_group_name_H-M   'P 1'
#
loop_
_entity.id
_entity.type
_entity.pdbx_description
1 polymer ?
#
loop_
_entity_poly.entity_id
_entity_poly.type
_entity_poly.pdbx_seq_one_letter_code
_entity_poly.pdbx_strand_id
1 'polypeptide(L)'
;MNGHRPRIGLSGTVTRVLDGAEARAQEAGRDIGVDDISLAFLATGGGSCAELLQLIGVAPERLLLPHSEAPAHGDDERVDIGSLDPRAAAAVQCARLLASVQRKKISTYMMLRAFGVVGSEALRGALAAQGEDGAAAFRKLAGLGNPKPREFSSRTLSKVQEACREAQEPVDEQTLLIAMLTDEDSTARTMLRRLGVAPELVIQSLQAPSPEAPSPEAPSPEASAASDSADSAGASKSPRDPDSP
;
A
#
# COMPACT_ATOMS: atom_id res chain seq x y z
N MET A 1 -14.27 -19.77 21.03
CA MET A 1 -14.57 -18.86 19.90
C MET A 1 -13.25 -18.49 19.25
N ASN A 2 -12.87 -19.11 18.12
CA ASN A 2 -11.62 -18.80 17.41
C ASN A 2 -11.93 -18.47 15.95
N GLY A 3 -11.80 -17.20 15.56
CA GLY A 3 -12.01 -16.77 14.18
C GLY A 3 -10.80 -17.08 13.30
N HIS A 4 -11.02 -17.66 12.13
CA HIS A 4 -9.98 -17.81 11.11
C HIS A 4 -9.84 -16.53 10.29
N ARG A 5 -8.60 -16.05 10.15
CA ARG A 5 -8.25 -14.94 9.26
C ARG A 5 -8.09 -15.47 7.83
N PRO A 6 -8.58 -14.75 6.79
CA PRO A 6 -8.36 -15.16 5.40
C PRO A 6 -6.87 -15.10 5.05
N ARG A 7 -6.41 -16.06 4.22
CA ARG A 7 -5.07 -16.03 3.61
C ARG A 7 -5.12 -15.27 2.29
N ILE A 8 -4.24 -14.29 2.14
CA ILE A 8 -4.17 -13.41 0.97
C ILE A 8 -3.45 -14.15 -0.17
N GLY A 9 -4.07 -14.20 -1.34
CA GLY A 9 -3.45 -14.71 -2.56
C GLY A 9 -2.49 -13.67 -3.16
N LEU A 10 -1.27 -14.09 -3.51
CA LEU A 10 -0.24 -13.22 -4.07
C LEU A 10 -0.15 -13.39 -5.58
N SER A 11 0.15 -12.31 -6.31
CA SER A 11 0.34 -12.39 -7.77
C SER A 11 1.63 -13.14 -8.10
N GLY A 12 1.69 -13.82 -9.24
CA GLY A 12 2.87 -14.60 -9.64
C GLY A 12 4.18 -13.80 -9.78
N THR A 13 4.11 -12.46 -9.86
CA THR A 13 5.30 -11.60 -9.73
C THR A 13 5.65 -11.34 -8.27
N VAL A 14 4.67 -11.06 -7.40
CA VAL A 14 4.91 -10.92 -5.96
C VAL A 14 5.45 -12.22 -5.36
N THR A 15 4.90 -13.39 -5.74
CA THR A 15 5.43 -14.70 -5.32
C THR A 15 6.89 -14.86 -5.74
N ARG A 16 7.25 -14.65 -7.02
CA ARG A 16 8.64 -14.72 -7.48
C ARG A 16 9.57 -13.70 -6.80
N VAL A 17 9.06 -12.55 -6.37
CA VAL A 17 9.82 -11.57 -5.58
C VAL A 17 10.05 -12.07 -4.16
N LEU A 18 9.04 -12.64 -3.49
CA LEU A 18 9.19 -13.19 -2.15
C LEU A 18 10.06 -14.45 -2.15
N ASP A 19 9.84 -15.39 -3.06
CA ASP A 19 10.67 -16.59 -3.23
C ASP A 19 12.14 -16.20 -3.49
N GLY A 20 12.36 -15.21 -4.35
CA GLY A 20 13.69 -14.67 -4.66
C GLY A 20 14.33 -13.86 -3.52
N ALA A 21 13.53 -13.33 -2.60
CA ALA A 21 14.02 -12.65 -1.40
C ALA A 21 14.36 -13.66 -0.30
N GLU A 22 13.51 -14.68 -0.12
CA GLU A 22 13.72 -15.79 0.80
C GLU A 22 14.99 -16.56 0.45
N ALA A 23 15.20 -16.92 -0.82
CA ALA A 23 16.41 -17.61 -1.26
C ALA A 23 17.69 -16.83 -0.90
N ARG A 24 17.71 -15.50 -1.11
CA ARG A 24 18.85 -14.63 -0.76
C ARG A 24 19.09 -14.54 0.75
N ALA A 25 18.02 -14.45 1.53
CA ALA A 25 18.09 -14.39 2.98
C ALA A 25 18.63 -15.71 3.56
N GLN A 26 18.15 -16.85 3.05
CA GLN A 26 18.62 -18.19 3.41
C GLN A 26 20.10 -18.41 3.02
N GLU A 27 20.52 -18.01 1.81
CA GLU A 27 21.93 -18.05 1.38
C GLU A 27 22.85 -17.22 2.30
N ALA A 28 22.35 -16.09 2.82
CA ALA A 28 23.05 -15.22 3.75
C ALA A 28 22.89 -15.63 5.23
N GLY A 29 22.18 -16.71 5.54
CA GLY A 29 21.98 -17.21 6.91
C GLY A 29 21.22 -16.27 7.84
N ARG A 30 20.28 -15.46 7.30
CA ARG A 30 19.54 -14.42 8.04
C ARG A 30 18.08 -14.32 7.58
N ASP A 31 17.29 -13.53 8.29
CA ASP A 31 15.90 -13.26 7.93
C ASP A 31 15.78 -12.33 6.69
N ILE A 32 14.61 -12.36 6.04
CA ILE A 32 14.28 -11.57 4.84
C ILE A 32 14.21 -10.08 5.19
N GLY A 33 15.11 -9.30 4.59
CA GLY A 33 15.13 -7.85 4.70
C GLY A 33 14.45 -7.14 3.51
N VAL A 34 14.24 -5.83 3.66
CA VAL A 34 13.74 -4.95 2.58
C VAL A 34 14.69 -4.97 1.38
N ASP A 35 16.00 -5.09 1.61
CA ASP A 35 16.99 -5.19 0.55
C ASP A 35 16.85 -6.48 -0.28
N ASP A 36 16.52 -7.62 0.34
CA ASP A 36 16.30 -8.88 -0.39
C ASP A 36 15.06 -8.80 -1.27
N ILE A 37 13.97 -8.26 -0.72
CA ILE A 37 12.73 -7.99 -1.46
C ILE A 37 13.01 -7.04 -2.63
N SER A 38 13.83 -6.00 -2.41
CA SER A 38 14.15 -5.00 -3.43
C SER A 38 15.08 -5.54 -4.52
N LEU A 39 16.07 -6.36 -4.16
CA LEU A 39 16.96 -7.04 -5.11
C LEU A 39 16.22 -8.15 -5.89
N ALA A 40 15.29 -8.86 -5.25
CA ALA A 40 14.42 -9.82 -5.92
C ALA A 40 13.41 -9.12 -6.85
N PHE A 41 12.90 -7.96 -6.43
CA PHE A 41 12.09 -7.08 -7.27
C PHE A 41 12.86 -6.65 -8.53
N LEU A 42 14.12 -6.20 -8.43
CA LEU A 42 14.91 -5.94 -9.65
C LEU A 42 15.20 -7.19 -10.47
N ALA A 43 15.55 -8.31 -9.83
CA ALA A 43 15.90 -9.55 -10.54
C ALA A 43 14.70 -10.17 -11.29
N THR A 44 13.47 -9.88 -10.84
CA THR A 44 12.23 -10.23 -11.56
C THR A 44 11.82 -9.17 -12.61
N GLY A 45 12.64 -8.14 -12.81
CA GLY A 45 12.40 -7.02 -13.74
C GLY A 45 11.46 -5.94 -13.18
N GLY A 46 11.05 -6.02 -11.92
CA GLY A 46 10.17 -5.08 -11.20
C GLY A 46 8.74 -4.94 -11.76
N GLY A 47 8.42 -5.67 -12.83
CA GLY A 47 7.13 -5.60 -13.53
C GLY A 47 6.71 -4.17 -13.88
N SER A 48 5.40 -3.93 -13.88
CA SER A 48 4.82 -2.62 -14.22
C SER A 48 5.30 -1.48 -13.31
N CYS A 49 5.71 -1.76 -12.07
CA CYS A 49 6.28 -0.74 -11.20
C CYS A 49 7.66 -0.26 -11.67
N ALA A 50 8.52 -1.14 -12.20
CA ALA A 50 9.77 -0.74 -12.82
C ALA A 50 9.55 0.09 -14.10
N GLU A 51 8.58 -0.30 -14.93
CA GLU A 51 8.21 0.43 -16.15
C GLU A 51 7.72 1.86 -15.82
N LEU A 52 6.83 2.00 -14.82
CA LEU A 52 6.35 3.30 -14.34
C LEU A 52 7.47 4.19 -13.79
N LEU A 53 8.46 3.61 -13.11
CA LEU A 53 9.64 4.34 -12.65
C LEU A 53 10.50 4.82 -13.82
N GLN A 54 10.74 3.98 -14.83
CA GLN A 54 11.49 4.38 -16.04
C GLN A 54 10.80 5.51 -16.80
N LEU A 55 9.47 5.48 -16.92
CA LEU A 55 8.67 6.53 -17.56
C LEU A 55 8.85 7.92 -16.92
N ILE A 56 9.01 7.98 -15.59
CA ILE A 56 9.29 9.24 -14.87
C ILE A 56 10.79 9.58 -14.80
N GLY A 57 11.63 8.89 -15.59
CA GLY A 57 13.07 9.11 -15.67
C GLY A 57 13.89 8.49 -14.53
N VAL A 58 13.28 7.60 -13.74
CA VAL A 58 13.91 6.90 -12.62
C VAL A 58 14.21 5.46 -13.02
N ALA A 59 15.46 5.19 -13.40
CA ALA A 59 15.93 3.83 -13.60
C ALA A 59 15.77 3.04 -12.27
N PRO A 60 15.05 1.90 -12.22
CA PRO A 60 14.81 1.12 -10.99
C PRO A 60 16.10 0.72 -10.28
N GLU A 61 17.15 0.45 -11.07
CA GLU A 61 18.49 0.13 -10.59
C GLU A 61 19.09 1.29 -9.78
N ARG A 62 18.74 2.55 -10.09
CA ARG A 62 19.18 3.74 -9.32
C ARG A 62 18.46 3.93 -7.99
N LEU A 63 17.35 3.21 -7.74
CA LEU A 63 16.76 3.19 -6.40
C LEU A 63 17.58 2.31 -5.44
N LEU A 64 18.32 1.34 -5.97
CA LEU A 64 18.94 0.25 -5.22
C LEU A 64 20.45 0.13 -5.42
N LEU A 65 21.04 0.92 -6.32
CA LEU A 65 22.44 1.31 -6.20
C LEU A 65 22.63 1.96 -4.82
N PRO A 66 23.45 1.38 -3.91
CA PRO A 66 23.91 2.12 -2.75
C PRO A 66 24.56 3.38 -3.30
N HIS A 67 24.08 4.55 -2.89
CA HIS A 67 24.29 5.77 -3.66
C HIS A 67 25.76 5.96 -3.97
N SER A 68 26.08 5.88 -5.27
CA SER A 68 27.44 5.99 -5.77
C SER A 68 28.00 7.29 -5.22
N GLU A 69 29.09 7.15 -4.47
CA GLU A 69 29.60 8.22 -3.62
C GLU A 69 29.88 9.45 -4.46
N ALA A 70 29.13 10.53 -4.20
CA ALA A 70 29.67 11.85 -4.45
C ALA A 70 31.00 11.92 -3.68
N PRO A 71 32.08 12.43 -4.29
CA PRO A 71 33.44 12.23 -3.78
C PRO A 71 33.55 12.62 -2.31
N ALA A 72 33.87 11.65 -1.47
CA ALA A 72 33.83 11.77 -0.02
C ALA A 72 34.76 12.88 0.48
N HIS A 73 34.18 14.00 0.90
CA HIS A 73 34.88 15.13 1.52
C HIS A 73 34.10 15.56 2.78
N GLY A 74 34.31 14.81 3.87
CA GLY A 74 33.92 15.17 5.24
C GLY A 74 32.59 14.59 5.71
N ASP A 75 32.65 13.61 6.61
CA ASP A 75 31.62 13.21 7.60
C ASP A 75 30.15 13.18 7.12
N ASP A 76 29.89 12.62 5.94
CA ASP A 76 28.53 12.46 5.40
C ASP A 76 27.86 11.20 6.00
N GLU A 77 27.49 11.30 7.28
CA GLU A 77 26.79 10.27 8.05
C GLU A 77 25.43 9.96 7.39
N ARG A 78 25.36 8.86 6.63
CA ARG A 78 24.16 8.47 5.89
C ARG A 78 23.03 8.17 6.88
N VAL A 79 21.97 8.97 6.82
CA VAL A 79 20.74 8.74 7.60
C VAL A 79 20.18 7.36 7.27
N ASP A 80 20.17 6.46 8.25
CA ASP A 80 19.53 5.16 8.13
C ASP A 80 18.01 5.33 8.08
N ILE A 81 17.45 5.26 6.87
CA ILE A 81 16.00 5.31 6.65
C ILE A 81 15.33 4.01 7.11
N GLY A 82 16.06 2.90 7.19
CA GLY A 82 15.56 1.60 7.64
C GLY A 82 15.24 1.57 9.14
N SER A 83 15.87 2.42 9.95
CA SER A 83 15.55 2.59 11.37
C SER A 83 14.29 3.42 11.64
N LEU A 84 13.64 3.96 10.60
CA LEU A 84 12.44 4.81 10.74
C LEU A 84 11.14 3.99 10.70
N ASP A 85 10.12 4.47 11.41
CA ASP A 85 8.74 4.01 11.22
C ASP A 85 8.33 4.08 9.73
N PRO A 86 7.57 3.10 9.18
CA PRO A 86 7.20 3.07 7.77
C PRO A 86 6.55 4.34 7.22
N ARG A 87 5.78 5.09 8.01
CA ARG A 87 5.18 6.37 7.59
C ARG A 87 6.20 7.51 7.60
N ALA A 88 7.16 7.48 8.53
CA ALA A 88 8.30 8.40 8.53
C ALA A 88 9.25 8.12 7.35
N ALA A 89 9.54 6.85 7.06
CA ALA A 89 10.29 6.43 5.88
C ALA A 89 9.60 6.88 4.57
N ALA A 90 8.27 6.65 4.45
CA ALA A 90 7.49 7.12 3.30
C ALA A 90 7.50 8.66 3.16
N ALA A 91 7.46 9.41 4.27
CA ALA A 91 7.60 10.87 4.25
C ALA A 91 9.01 11.31 3.82
N VAL A 92 10.09 10.66 4.28
CA VAL A 92 11.46 10.93 3.83
C VAL A 92 11.62 10.64 2.33
N GLN A 93 11.09 9.52 1.85
CA GLN A 93 11.09 9.15 0.43
C GLN A 93 10.31 10.16 -0.43
N CYS A 94 9.10 10.55 0.00
CA CYS A 94 8.29 11.58 -0.66
C CYS A 94 8.99 12.95 -0.65
N ALA A 95 9.64 13.34 0.45
CA ALA A 95 10.42 14.57 0.52
C ALA A 95 11.63 14.55 -0.42
N ARG A 96 12.30 13.40 -0.56
CA ARG A 96 13.41 13.18 -1.50
C ARG A 96 12.95 13.26 -2.96
N LEU A 97 11.76 12.74 -3.30
CA LEU A 97 11.14 12.90 -4.61
C LEU A 97 10.77 14.37 -4.90
N LEU A 98 10.17 15.08 -3.93
CA LEU A 98 9.86 16.51 -4.05
C LEU A 98 11.13 17.36 -4.24
N ALA A 99 12.23 16.98 -3.59
CA ALA A 99 13.53 17.63 -3.68
C ALA A 99 14.21 17.38 -5.03
N SER A 100 14.20 16.14 -5.54
CA SER A 100 14.82 15.78 -6.83
C SER A 100 14.13 16.47 -8.01
N VAL A 101 12.79 16.46 -8.06
CA VAL A 101 12.00 17.16 -9.10
C VAL A 101 12.29 18.66 -9.12
N GLN A 102 12.51 19.28 -7.96
CA GLN A 102 12.84 20.70 -7.84
C GLN A 102 14.34 21.02 -7.96
N ARG A 103 15.21 20.01 -8.09
CA ARG A 103 16.68 20.14 -8.05
C ARG A 103 17.19 20.92 -6.82
N LYS A 104 16.61 20.64 -5.65
CA LYS A 104 16.94 21.28 -4.36
C LYS A 104 17.37 20.23 -3.34
N LYS A 105 18.04 20.67 -2.27
CA LYS A 105 18.25 19.85 -1.07
C LYS A 105 16.93 19.65 -0.34
N ILE A 106 16.77 18.53 0.36
CA ILE A 106 15.63 18.30 1.26
C ILE A 106 15.66 19.38 2.35
N SER A 107 14.52 20.03 2.58
CA SER A 107 14.35 21.06 3.60
C SER A 107 13.26 20.66 4.58
N THR A 108 13.25 21.23 5.79
CA THR A 108 12.21 20.97 6.80
C THR A 108 10.80 21.25 6.25
N TYR A 109 10.65 22.24 5.37
CA TYR A 109 9.39 22.50 4.66
C TYR A 109 8.97 21.37 3.70
N MET A 110 9.93 20.77 2.97
CA MET A 110 9.65 19.60 2.12
C MET A 110 9.29 18.37 2.95
N MET A 111 9.95 18.15 4.08
CA MET A 111 9.58 17.10 5.05
C MET A 111 8.16 17.30 5.57
N LEU A 112 7.81 18.52 6.02
CA LEU A 112 6.47 18.83 6.53
C LEU A 112 5.37 18.65 5.47
N ARG A 113 5.67 19.03 4.21
CA ARG A 113 4.80 18.76 3.07
C ARG A 113 4.63 17.28 2.80
N ALA A 114 5.72 16.51 2.81
CA ALA A 114 5.69 15.08 2.57
C ALA A 114 4.87 14.35 3.64
N PHE A 115 5.04 14.70 4.92
CA PHE A 115 4.18 14.21 6.00
C PHE A 115 2.70 14.57 5.82
N GLY A 116 2.39 15.74 5.26
CA GLY A 116 1.04 16.10 4.84
C GLY A 116 0.49 15.20 3.73
N VAL A 117 1.28 14.99 2.66
CA VAL A 117 0.92 14.17 1.50
C VAL A 117 0.70 12.70 1.85
N VAL A 118 1.56 12.10 2.69
CA VAL A 118 1.37 10.72 3.18
C VAL A 118 0.33 10.60 4.31
N GLY A 119 -0.40 11.67 4.61
CA GLY A 119 -1.53 11.66 5.53
C GLY A 119 -1.17 11.47 7.01
N SER A 120 0.01 11.92 7.47
CA SER A 120 0.49 11.70 8.84
C SER A 120 -0.52 12.10 9.93
N GLU A 121 -1.03 11.10 10.66
CA GLU A 121 -1.98 11.27 11.77
C GLU A 121 -1.37 12.08 12.93
N ALA A 122 -0.09 11.87 13.23
CA ALA A 122 0.60 12.62 14.28
C ALA A 122 0.70 14.12 13.94
N LEU A 123 1.06 14.45 12.69
CA LEU A 123 1.07 15.84 12.21
C LEU A 123 -0.34 16.44 12.16
N ARG A 124 -1.33 15.65 11.75
CA ARG A 124 -2.76 16.05 11.73
C ARG A 124 -3.26 16.39 13.12
N GLY A 125 -3.04 15.51 14.10
CA GLY A 125 -3.43 15.70 15.50
C GLY A 125 -2.71 16.87 16.15
N ALA A 126 -1.39 16.98 15.97
CA ALA A 126 -0.59 18.09 16.53
C ALA A 126 -1.03 19.46 15.99
N LEU A 127 -1.38 19.54 14.70
CA LEU A 127 -1.91 20.77 14.10
C LEU A 127 -3.38 21.01 14.48
N ALA A 128 -4.24 19.99 14.55
CA ALA A 128 -5.63 20.13 15.00
C ALA A 128 -5.73 20.59 16.47
N ALA A 129 -4.76 20.22 17.32
CA ALA A 129 -4.65 20.73 18.69
C ALA A 129 -4.36 22.25 18.77
N GLN A 130 -3.98 22.89 17.66
CA GLN A 130 -3.87 24.36 17.55
C GLN A 130 -5.19 25.02 17.09
N GLY A 131 -6.30 24.27 17.06
CA GLY A 131 -7.60 24.75 16.59
C GLY A 131 -7.75 24.78 15.07
N GLU A 132 -8.75 25.51 14.58
CA GLU A 132 -9.13 25.52 13.16
C GLU A 132 -8.03 25.99 12.23
N ASP A 133 -7.20 26.96 12.64
CA ASP A 133 -6.09 27.45 11.81
C ASP A 133 -5.03 26.37 11.57
N GLY A 134 -4.74 25.56 12.59
CA GLY A 134 -3.83 24.42 12.46
C GLY A 134 -4.45 23.29 11.63
N ALA A 135 -5.72 22.95 11.85
CA ALA A 135 -6.44 22.01 11.00
C ALA A 135 -6.47 22.46 9.52
N ALA A 136 -6.67 23.77 9.27
CA ALA A 136 -6.59 24.37 7.94
C ALA A 136 -5.17 24.35 7.36
N ALA A 137 -4.13 24.50 8.18
CA ALA A 137 -2.74 24.35 7.77
C ALA A 137 -2.44 22.91 7.34
N PHE A 138 -2.90 21.89 8.09
CA PHE A 138 -2.77 20.49 7.69
C PHE A 138 -3.49 20.23 6.35
N ARG A 139 -4.74 20.71 6.19
CA ARG A 139 -5.49 20.62 4.93
C ARG A 139 -4.73 21.25 3.76
N LYS A 140 -4.00 22.35 3.96
CA LYS A 140 -3.13 22.98 2.94
C LYS A 140 -1.86 22.17 2.63
N LEU A 141 -1.27 21.49 3.61
CA LEU A 141 -0.10 20.62 3.43
C LEU A 141 -0.46 19.33 2.69
N ALA A 142 -1.53 18.65 3.12
CA ALA A 142 -2.05 17.44 2.50
C ALA A 142 -2.68 17.72 1.12
N GLY A 143 -3.39 18.84 0.97
CA GLY A 143 -4.03 19.26 -0.28
C GLY A 143 -3.07 19.58 -1.42
N LEU A 144 -1.75 19.53 -1.21
CA LEU A 144 -0.75 19.57 -2.29
C LEU A 144 -0.54 18.20 -2.98
N GLY A 145 -1.17 17.14 -2.47
CA GLY A 145 -1.42 15.89 -3.19
C GLY A 145 -2.76 15.87 -3.94
N ASN A 146 -3.65 16.85 -3.72
CA ASN A 146 -4.91 16.98 -4.43
C ASN A 146 -4.73 17.94 -5.62
N PRO A 147 -4.55 17.45 -6.86
CA PRO A 147 -4.44 18.32 -8.04
C PRO A 147 -5.66 19.22 -8.19
N LYS A 148 -5.44 20.50 -8.49
CA LYS A 148 -6.54 21.45 -8.70
C LYS A 148 -7.22 21.18 -10.04
N PRO A 149 -8.52 21.50 -10.22
CA PRO A 149 -9.21 21.33 -11.50
C PRO A 149 -8.47 21.90 -12.72
N ARG A 150 -7.78 23.04 -12.56
CA ARG A 150 -6.97 23.70 -13.59
C ARG A 150 -5.60 23.06 -13.88
N GLU A 151 -5.16 22.11 -13.05
CA GLU A 151 -3.88 21.39 -13.19
C GLU A 151 -4.07 20.09 -13.99
N PHE A 152 -5.32 19.63 -14.13
CA PHE A 152 -5.71 18.61 -15.10
C PHE A 152 -5.86 19.21 -16.50
N SER A 153 -5.62 18.41 -17.54
CA SER A 153 -6.15 18.72 -18.86
C SER A 153 -7.68 18.68 -18.82
N SER A 154 -8.38 19.48 -19.64
CA SER A 154 -9.84 19.46 -19.69
C SER A 154 -10.41 18.06 -19.90
N ARG A 155 -9.73 17.25 -20.72
CA ARG A 155 -10.09 15.85 -21.02
C ARG A 155 -9.96 14.94 -19.80
N THR A 156 -8.82 15.02 -19.09
CA THR A 156 -8.59 14.30 -17.83
C THR A 156 -9.61 14.70 -16.77
N LEU A 157 -9.86 16.00 -16.60
CA LEU A 157 -10.83 16.50 -15.62
C LEU A 157 -12.24 15.97 -15.92
N SER A 158 -12.66 16.00 -17.19
CA SER A 158 -13.96 15.45 -17.59
C SER A 158 -14.08 13.96 -17.27
N LYS A 159 -13.05 13.15 -17.52
CA LYS A 159 -13.07 11.70 -17.21
C LYS A 159 -13.10 11.41 -15.71
N VAL A 160 -12.38 12.18 -14.89
CA VAL A 160 -12.47 12.11 -13.42
C VAL A 160 -13.88 12.48 -12.95
N GLN A 161 -14.47 13.56 -13.49
CA GLN A 161 -15.82 14.02 -13.13
C GLN A 161 -16.94 13.09 -13.60
N GLU A 162 -16.74 12.39 -14.72
CA GLU A 162 -17.64 11.36 -15.25
C GLU A 162 -17.65 10.14 -14.32
N ALA A 163 -16.47 9.59 -14.00
CA ALA A 163 -16.32 8.50 -13.03
C ALA A 163 -16.94 8.84 -11.65
N CYS A 164 -16.71 10.05 -11.14
CA CYS A 164 -17.31 10.52 -9.88
C CYS A 164 -18.83 10.76 -9.94
N ARG A 165 -19.44 10.84 -11.13
CA ARG A 165 -20.90 11.00 -11.29
C ARG A 165 -21.59 9.66 -11.44
N GLU A 166 -20.92 8.68 -12.04
CA GLU A 166 -21.48 7.35 -12.33
C GLU A 166 -21.36 6.38 -11.15
N ALA A 167 -20.39 6.60 -10.25
CA ALA A 167 -20.20 5.76 -9.07
C ALA A 167 -21.30 5.98 -8.00
N GLN A 168 -21.86 4.88 -7.51
CA GLN A 168 -22.81 4.86 -6.37
C GLN A 168 -22.09 4.86 -5.01
N GLU A 169 -20.81 4.50 -5.00
CA GLU A 169 -19.90 4.51 -3.85
C GLU A 169 -18.71 5.46 -4.13
N PRO A 170 -17.86 5.80 -3.14
CA PRO A 170 -16.64 6.57 -3.39
C PRO A 170 -15.78 5.89 -4.47
N VAL A 171 -15.43 6.63 -5.53
CA VAL A 171 -14.61 6.12 -6.64
C VAL A 171 -13.28 5.59 -6.11
N ASP A 172 -13.06 4.29 -6.29
CA ASP A 172 -11.78 3.65 -5.99
C ASP A 172 -10.74 3.85 -7.11
N GLU A 173 -9.49 3.49 -6.82
CA GLU A 173 -8.37 3.63 -7.76
C GLU A 173 -8.61 2.83 -9.05
N GLN A 174 -9.20 1.64 -8.93
CA GLN A 174 -9.50 0.72 -10.02
C GLN A 174 -10.51 1.31 -11.01
N THR A 175 -11.63 1.83 -10.51
CA THR A 175 -12.67 2.53 -11.29
C THR A 175 -12.09 3.76 -12.00
N LEU A 176 -11.28 4.55 -11.31
CA LEU A 176 -10.67 5.74 -11.88
C LEU A 176 -9.66 5.40 -12.99
N LEU A 177 -8.84 4.36 -12.80
CA LEU A 177 -7.90 3.87 -13.81
C LEU A 177 -8.64 3.33 -15.04
N ILE A 178 -9.72 2.56 -14.86
CA ILE A 178 -10.56 2.09 -15.98
C ILE A 178 -11.14 3.28 -16.76
N ALA A 179 -11.72 4.27 -16.07
CA ALA A 179 -12.30 5.45 -16.73
C ALA A 179 -11.25 6.23 -17.55
N MET A 180 -10.04 6.38 -17.00
CA MET A 180 -8.90 7.02 -17.66
C MET A 180 -8.37 6.23 -18.86
N LEU A 181 -8.35 4.90 -18.78
CA LEU A 181 -7.88 4.02 -19.86
C LEU A 181 -8.95 3.76 -20.93
N THR A 182 -10.23 3.96 -20.64
CA THR A 182 -11.34 3.76 -21.59
C THR A 182 -11.36 4.82 -22.71
N ASP A 183 -10.82 6.02 -22.46
CA ASP A 183 -10.60 7.04 -23.50
C ASP A 183 -9.51 6.60 -24.49
N GLU A 184 -9.91 6.23 -25.71
CA GLU A 184 -9.04 5.64 -26.74
C GLU A 184 -7.87 6.54 -27.16
N ASP A 185 -8.06 7.87 -27.11
CA ASP A 185 -7.04 8.88 -27.44
C ASP A 185 -6.15 9.23 -26.23
N SER A 186 -6.39 8.65 -25.05
CA SER A 186 -5.68 9.06 -23.84
C SER A 186 -4.17 8.89 -24.00
N THR A 187 -3.43 9.86 -23.45
CA THR A 187 -1.97 9.79 -23.37
C THR A 187 -1.52 8.57 -22.56
N ALA A 188 -2.34 8.10 -21.61
CA ALA A 188 -2.15 6.85 -20.87
C ALA A 188 -2.16 5.61 -21.79
N ARG A 189 -3.19 5.43 -22.64
CA ARG A 189 -3.19 4.33 -23.63
C ARG A 189 -2.02 4.42 -24.61
N THR A 190 -1.70 5.63 -25.07
CA THR A 190 -0.56 5.87 -25.97
C THR A 190 0.77 5.49 -25.32
N MET A 191 0.92 5.80 -24.02
CA MET A 191 2.09 5.44 -23.22
C MET A 191 2.19 3.92 -23.02
N LEU A 192 1.11 3.25 -22.60
CA LEU A 192 1.07 1.79 -22.46
C LEU A 192 1.42 1.07 -23.78
N ARG A 193 0.82 1.48 -24.91
CA ARG A 193 1.12 0.91 -26.24
C ARG A 193 2.60 1.09 -26.62
N ARG A 194 3.21 2.22 -26.27
CA ARG A 194 4.66 2.46 -26.50
C ARG A 194 5.57 1.57 -25.63
N LEU A 195 5.07 1.07 -24.50
CA LEU A 195 5.76 0.10 -23.64
C LEU A 195 5.50 -1.35 -24.06
N GLY A 196 4.72 -1.59 -25.12
CA GLY A 196 4.29 -2.94 -25.52
C GLY A 196 3.13 -3.51 -24.68
N VAL A 197 2.55 -2.73 -23.77
CA VAL A 197 1.40 -3.12 -22.96
C VAL A 197 0.11 -2.78 -23.70
N ALA A 198 -0.73 -3.78 -23.95
CA ALA A 198 -2.06 -3.58 -24.55
C ALA A 198 -3.02 -3.00 -23.48
N PRO A 199 -3.51 -1.75 -23.62
CA PRO A 199 -4.40 -1.15 -22.61
C PRO A 199 -5.69 -1.94 -22.41
N GLU A 200 -6.14 -2.65 -23.44
CA GLU A 200 -7.35 -3.46 -23.41
C GLU A 200 -7.21 -4.66 -22.45
N LEU A 201 -6.00 -5.24 -22.34
CA LEU A 201 -5.70 -6.29 -21.35
C LEU A 201 -5.58 -5.73 -19.92
N VAL A 202 -5.09 -4.49 -19.77
CA VAL A 202 -5.06 -3.80 -18.47
C VAL A 202 -6.48 -3.54 -17.99
N ILE A 203 -7.36 -3.02 -18.86
CA ILE A 203 -8.79 -2.81 -18.54
C ILE A 203 -9.45 -4.14 -18.15
N GLN A 204 -9.25 -5.22 -18.93
CA GLN A 204 -9.80 -6.54 -18.59
C GLN A 204 -9.28 -7.07 -17.24
N SER A 205 -7.99 -6.87 -16.94
CA SER A 205 -7.39 -7.27 -15.66
C SER A 205 -7.94 -6.46 -14.47
N LEU A 206 -8.24 -5.17 -14.69
CA LEU A 206 -8.91 -4.30 -13.71
C LEU A 206 -10.43 -4.54 -13.64
N GLN A 207 -11.04 -5.22 -14.61
CA GLN A 207 -12.47 -5.58 -14.61
C GLN A 207 -12.73 -7.00 -14.13
N ALA A 208 -11.71 -7.85 -14.07
CA ALA A 208 -11.82 -9.19 -13.51
C ALA A 208 -12.33 -9.07 -12.05
N PRO A 209 -13.45 -9.72 -11.68
CA PRO A 209 -13.89 -9.72 -10.30
C PRO A 209 -12.76 -10.31 -9.46
N SER A 210 -12.23 -9.52 -8.53
CA SER A 210 -11.23 -9.99 -7.58
C SER A 210 -11.80 -11.23 -6.91
N PRO A 211 -11.18 -12.41 -7.08
CA PRO A 211 -11.88 -13.70 -7.00
C PRO A 211 -12.61 -13.81 -5.68
N GLU A 212 -13.95 -13.80 -5.77
CA GLU A 212 -14.84 -13.80 -4.62
C GLU A 212 -14.50 -15.02 -3.77
N ALA A 213 -13.92 -14.77 -2.58
CA ALA A 213 -13.43 -15.84 -1.73
C ALA A 213 -14.61 -16.78 -1.45
N PRO A 214 -14.52 -18.07 -1.81
CA PRO A 214 -15.69 -18.94 -1.87
C PRO A 214 -16.38 -18.94 -0.52
N SER A 215 -17.64 -18.50 -0.51
CA SER A 215 -18.47 -18.47 0.70
C SER A 215 -18.41 -19.86 1.34
N PRO A 216 -18.02 -19.98 2.63
CA PRO A 216 -17.83 -21.28 3.24
C PRO A 216 -19.16 -22.02 3.30
N GLU A 217 -19.29 -23.00 2.42
CA GLU A 217 -20.44 -23.90 2.33
C GLU A 217 -20.63 -24.57 3.70
N ALA A 218 -21.82 -24.41 4.29
CA ALA A 218 -22.06 -24.84 5.66
C ALA A 218 -21.86 -26.35 5.78
N PRO A 219 -21.07 -26.86 6.76
CA PRO A 219 -20.80 -28.28 6.87
C PRO A 219 -22.08 -29.06 7.19
N SER A 220 -22.43 -30.01 6.32
CA SER A 220 -23.54 -30.94 6.51
C SER A 220 -23.41 -31.70 7.84
N PRO A 221 -24.48 -31.80 8.65
CA PRO A 221 -24.42 -32.46 9.94
C PRO A 221 -24.69 -33.96 9.81
N GLU A 222 -23.66 -34.78 9.56
CA GLU A 222 -23.80 -36.24 9.65
C GLU A 222 -22.76 -36.93 10.54
N ALA A 223 -23.28 -37.83 11.38
CA ALA A 223 -22.64 -38.99 11.99
C ALA A 223 -21.38 -38.80 12.85
N SER A 224 -21.60 -38.62 14.16
CA SER A 224 -20.75 -39.25 15.18
C SER A 224 -21.61 -39.89 16.27
N ALA A 225 -21.94 -41.16 16.10
CA ALA A 225 -22.66 -41.97 17.08
C ALA A 225 -21.71 -42.90 17.84
N ALA A 226 -22.10 -43.25 19.07
CA ALA A 226 -21.59 -44.33 19.92
C ALA A 226 -20.14 -44.24 20.45
N SER A 227 -20.03 -43.99 21.76
CA SER A 227 -19.59 -44.98 22.80
C SER A 227 -19.35 -44.20 24.11
N ASP A 228 -20.18 -44.22 25.16
CA ASP A 228 -20.83 -45.29 25.94
C ASP A 228 -20.03 -45.71 27.20
N SER A 229 -20.74 -45.85 28.34
CA SER A 229 -20.29 -46.24 29.70
C SER A 229 -19.23 -45.34 30.39
N ALA A 230 -19.01 -45.30 31.72
CA ALA A 230 -19.81 -45.39 32.96
C ALA A 230 -18.86 -44.94 34.13
N ASP A 231 -19.17 -44.79 35.44
CA ASP A 231 -20.37 -44.95 36.26
C ASP A 231 -20.27 -44.08 37.56
N SER A 232 -21.33 -44.07 38.37
CA SER A 232 -21.35 -43.93 39.85
C SER A 232 -21.38 -42.54 40.51
N ALA A 233 -22.57 -42.23 41.03
CA ALA A 233 -22.88 -41.97 42.45
C ALA A 233 -22.10 -40.89 43.26
N GLY A 234 -22.85 -39.95 43.84
CA GLY A 234 -22.35 -39.03 44.88
C GLY A 234 -23.44 -38.11 45.45
N ALA A 235 -24.24 -38.60 46.40
CA ALA A 235 -25.35 -37.84 46.99
C ALA A 235 -24.90 -36.88 48.12
N SER A 236 -25.46 -35.66 48.16
CA SER A 236 -25.92 -34.92 49.37
C SER A 236 -26.35 -33.49 48.96
N LYS A 237 -27.56 -32.97 49.21
CA LYS A 237 -28.39 -32.81 50.44
C LYS A 237 -28.29 -31.42 51.08
N SER A 238 -28.99 -30.46 50.47
CA SER A 238 -29.77 -29.40 51.17
C SER A 238 -28.97 -28.31 51.94
N PRO A 239 -29.62 -27.36 52.67
CA PRO A 239 -30.09 -26.08 52.11
C PRO A 239 -29.68 -24.86 52.98
N ARG A 240 -30.41 -23.72 52.86
CA ARG A 240 -30.36 -22.46 53.67
C ARG A 240 -29.29 -21.43 53.26
N ASP A 241 -29.47 -20.11 53.46
CA ASP A 241 -30.64 -19.21 53.60
C ASP A 241 -30.14 -17.75 53.42
N PRO A 242 -30.99 -16.69 53.41
CA PRO A 242 -30.62 -15.39 52.83
C PRO A 242 -30.08 -14.33 53.81
N ASP A 243 -29.71 -13.18 53.22
CA ASP A 243 -29.66 -11.79 53.75
C ASP A 243 -28.90 -11.46 55.04
N SER A 244 -27.98 -10.49 54.92
CA SER A 244 -27.64 -9.44 55.91
C SER A 244 -26.57 -8.49 55.34
N PRO A 245 -26.49 -7.21 55.76
CA PRO A 245 -27.53 -6.33 56.30
C PRO A 245 -27.78 -5.07 55.43
#